data_AF-A0A327VPC4-F1
#
_entry.id   AF-A0A327VPC4-F1
#
_cell.length_a   1.000
_cell.length_b   1.000
_cell.length_c   1.000
_cell.angle_alpha   90.00
_cell.angle_beta   90.00
_cell.angle_gamma   90.00
#
_symmetry.space_group_name_H-M   'P 1'
#
loop_
_entity.id
_entity.type
_entity.pdbx_description
1 polymer ?
#
loop_
_entity_poly.entity_id
_entity_poly.type
_entity_poly.pdbx_seq_one_letter_code
_entity_poly.pdbx_strand_id
1 'polypeptide(L)'
;MARMLEHAKPDQIVELVLPFLWAALSDGRAPANICVDACLTLRNAYGQLGVRAELLPVTVAIRKENGTGTLYGSLTPTWSGTEWNGHCALVLPDSERFVDPTIEQFSEVRKLGMGPMVGKVTMSTQEGGSLVQPGAQIVMQRGDLVLTYTVAGPEALASIVEHPEAIAHADGHRRTGVNTASLTLAALRAEGVRERAMQAPHQRLRALLQAVGGAPYESDEAQDVRFHLPDESGQEQWLRLDEIPLPPGTPASLPAR
;
A
#
# COMPACT_ATOMS: atom_id res chain seq x y z
N MET A 1 -7.98 8.87 10.72
CA MET A 1 -8.34 7.47 10.36
C MET A 1 -9.82 7.14 10.63
N ALA A 2 -10.37 7.40 11.82
CA ALA A 2 -11.78 7.08 12.16
C ALA A 2 -12.83 7.63 11.16
N ARG A 3 -12.80 8.95 10.86
CA ARG A 3 -13.73 9.56 9.87
C ARG A 3 -13.62 9.01 8.44
N MET A 4 -12.44 8.52 8.04
CA MET A 4 -12.23 7.91 6.72
C MET A 4 -12.90 6.53 6.64
N LEU A 5 -12.81 5.76 7.72
CA LEU A 5 -13.42 4.43 7.85
C LEU A 5 -14.95 4.46 7.91
N GLU A 6 -15.54 5.54 8.43
CA GLU A 6 -16.99 5.72 8.55
C GLU A 6 -17.71 5.76 7.20
N HIS A 7 -17.05 6.29 6.15
CA HIS A 7 -17.69 6.51 4.84
C HIS A 7 -17.08 5.69 3.70
N ALA A 8 -15.99 4.97 3.95
CA ALA A 8 -15.40 4.09 2.94
C ALA A 8 -16.39 2.98 2.53
N LYS A 9 -16.60 2.83 1.22
CA LYS A 9 -17.37 1.71 0.68
C LYS A 9 -16.63 0.38 0.92
N PRO A 10 -17.35 -0.76 1.01
CA PRO A 10 -16.73 -2.07 1.25
C PRO A 10 -15.57 -2.41 0.30
N ASP A 11 -15.70 -2.05 -0.97
CA ASP A 11 -14.70 -2.26 -2.02
C ASP A 11 -13.48 -1.33 -1.92
N GLN A 12 -13.53 -0.29 -1.08
CA GLN A 12 -12.50 0.75 -0.99
C GLN A 12 -11.76 0.76 0.33
N ILE A 13 -12.29 0.05 1.34
CA ILE A 13 -11.87 0.25 2.72
C ILE A 13 -10.40 -0.12 2.94
N VAL A 14 -9.93 -1.21 2.33
CA VAL A 14 -8.53 -1.63 2.43
C VAL A 14 -7.60 -0.68 1.68
N GLU A 15 -8.03 -0.22 0.52
CA GLU A 15 -7.29 0.70 -0.37
C GLU A 15 -7.01 2.05 0.29
N LEU A 16 -7.95 2.50 1.13
CA LEU A 16 -7.84 3.75 1.87
C LEU A 16 -7.09 3.57 3.18
N VAL A 17 -7.35 2.51 3.95
CA VAL A 17 -6.78 2.37 5.29
C VAL A 17 -5.28 2.13 5.27
N LEU A 18 -4.83 1.21 4.42
CA LEU A 18 -3.44 0.78 4.38
C LEU A 18 -2.43 1.93 4.20
N PRO A 19 -2.53 2.77 3.14
CA PRO A 19 -1.55 3.81 2.93
C PRO A 19 -1.60 4.88 4.03
N PHE A 20 -2.78 5.21 4.55
CA PHE A 20 -2.92 6.19 5.64
C PHE A 20 -2.35 5.68 6.96
N LEU A 21 -2.56 4.40 7.27
CA LEU A 21 -1.98 3.76 8.43
C LEU A 21 -0.45 3.70 8.31
N TRP A 22 0.08 3.29 7.16
CA TRP A 22 1.51 3.27 6.91
C TRP A 22 2.13 4.66 7.09
N ALA A 23 1.50 5.70 6.52
CA ALA A 23 1.98 7.08 6.66
C ALA A 23 1.98 7.54 8.13
N ALA A 24 0.98 7.15 8.92
CA ALA A 24 0.91 7.44 10.36
C ALA A 24 1.98 6.68 11.17
N LEU A 25 2.32 5.45 10.77
CA LEU A 25 3.36 4.64 11.42
C LEU A 25 4.78 5.10 11.07
N SER A 26 4.97 5.68 9.88
CA SER A 26 6.26 6.18 9.40
C SER A 26 6.61 7.59 9.88
N ASP A 27 5.76 8.23 10.71
CA ASP A 27 5.84 9.64 11.10
C ASP A 27 7.29 10.12 11.37
N GLY A 28 7.72 11.13 10.61
CA GLY A 28 9.04 11.77 10.71
C GLY A 28 10.21 11.06 10.03
N ARG A 29 10.08 9.81 9.57
CA ARG A 29 11.16 9.12 8.85
C ARG A 29 11.06 9.44 7.36
N ALA A 30 11.92 10.32 6.87
CA ALA A 30 12.05 10.65 5.44
C ALA A 30 13.38 10.13 4.88
N PRO A 31 13.62 8.80 4.82
CA PRO A 31 14.80 8.28 4.13
C PRO A 31 14.75 8.66 2.65
N ALA A 32 15.93 8.72 2.01
CA ALA A 32 16.07 9.08 0.59
C ALA A 32 15.20 8.23 -0.36
N ASN A 33 14.82 7.01 0.06
CA ASN A 33 14.07 6.06 -0.75
C ASN A 33 12.64 5.81 -0.25
N ILE A 34 12.07 6.75 0.51
CA ILE A 34 10.79 6.53 1.20
C ILE A 34 9.67 6.02 0.28
N CYS A 35 9.59 6.49 -0.97
CA CYS A 35 8.62 6.02 -1.96
C CYS A 35 8.78 4.53 -2.30
N VAL A 36 10.03 4.07 -2.48
CA VAL A 36 10.34 2.66 -2.74
C VAL A 36 9.99 1.80 -1.52
N ASP A 37 10.46 2.20 -0.34
CA ASP A 37 10.20 1.46 0.91
C ASP A 37 8.70 1.36 1.22
N ALA A 38 7.97 2.47 1.03
CA ALA A 38 6.54 2.53 1.22
C ALA A 38 5.81 1.59 0.26
N CYS A 39 6.12 1.66 -1.03
CA CYS A 39 5.44 0.86 -2.04
C CYS A 39 5.74 -0.63 -1.88
N LEU A 40 6.99 -1.02 -1.60
CA LEU A 40 7.34 -2.42 -1.35
C LEU A 40 6.69 -2.96 -0.06
N THR A 41 6.66 -2.15 1.01
CA THR A 41 5.98 -2.51 2.26
C THR A 41 4.47 -2.68 2.05
N LEU A 42 3.83 -1.69 1.43
CA LEU A 42 2.38 -1.70 1.18
C LEU A 42 1.99 -2.80 0.20
N ARG A 43 2.83 -3.11 -0.78
CA ARG A 43 2.61 -4.25 -1.68
C ARG A 43 2.53 -5.57 -0.91
N ASN A 44 3.43 -5.79 0.04
CA ASN A 44 3.37 -6.95 0.93
C ASN A 44 2.11 -6.92 1.81
N ALA A 45 1.74 -5.74 2.35
CA ALA A 45 0.55 -5.59 3.18
C ALA A 45 -0.76 -5.88 2.41
N TYR A 46 -0.91 -5.33 1.20
CA TYR A 46 -2.02 -5.63 0.29
C TYR A 46 -2.09 -7.12 -0.02
N GLY A 47 -0.94 -7.75 -0.30
CA GLY A 47 -0.85 -9.18 -0.56
C GLY A 47 -1.35 -10.04 0.60
N GLN A 48 -1.09 -9.63 1.85
CA GLN A 48 -1.62 -10.32 3.04
C GLN A 48 -3.15 -10.26 3.14
N LEU A 49 -3.78 -9.21 2.63
CA LEU A 49 -5.24 -9.04 2.63
C LEU A 49 -5.91 -9.59 1.36
N GLY A 50 -5.13 -10.12 0.42
CA GLY A 50 -5.62 -10.65 -0.86
C GLY A 50 -5.95 -9.57 -1.89
N VAL A 51 -5.26 -8.42 -1.82
CA VAL A 51 -5.33 -7.34 -2.80
C VAL A 51 -4.07 -7.37 -3.65
N ARG A 52 -4.23 -7.41 -4.98
CA ARG A 52 -3.09 -7.31 -5.89
C ARG A 52 -2.62 -5.86 -5.93
N ALA A 53 -1.33 -5.65 -5.68
CA ALA A 53 -0.67 -4.36 -5.79
C ALA A 53 0.59 -4.50 -6.65
N GLU A 54 0.73 -3.61 -7.62
CA GLU A 54 1.84 -3.58 -8.56
C GLU A 54 2.59 -2.26 -8.43
N LEU A 55 3.93 -2.34 -8.41
CA LEU A 55 4.80 -1.18 -8.32
C LEU A 55 4.80 -0.44 -9.65
N LEU A 56 4.59 0.87 -9.60
CA LEU A 56 4.50 1.73 -10.77
C LEU A 56 5.51 2.88 -10.64
N PRO A 57 6.66 2.82 -11.33
CA PRO A 57 7.58 3.94 -11.39
C PRO A 57 6.98 5.07 -12.24
N VAL A 58 7.05 6.29 -11.74
CA VAL A 58 6.39 7.46 -12.30
C VAL A 58 7.24 8.72 -12.16
N THR A 59 7.00 9.70 -13.01
CA THR A 59 7.24 11.10 -12.64
C THR A 59 5.96 11.72 -12.12
N VAL A 60 6.06 12.81 -11.35
CA VAL A 60 4.89 13.59 -10.93
C VAL A 60 5.13 15.07 -11.19
N ALA A 61 4.29 15.66 -12.03
CA ALA A 61 4.20 17.10 -12.19
C ALA A 61 3.13 17.64 -11.24
N ILE A 62 3.53 18.55 -10.35
CA ILE A 62 2.65 19.19 -9.36
C ILE A 62 2.41 20.62 -9.83
N ARG A 63 1.19 20.94 -10.24
CA ARG A 63 0.82 22.23 -10.81
C ARG A 63 -0.20 22.96 -9.94
N LYS A 64 -0.04 24.28 -9.83
CA LYS A 64 -0.99 25.21 -9.20
C LYS A 64 -1.95 25.76 -10.25
N GLU A 65 -3.06 26.34 -9.81
CA GLU A 65 -4.05 26.97 -10.70
C GLU A 65 -3.45 28.05 -11.63
N ASN A 66 -2.42 28.76 -11.17
CA ASN A 66 -1.73 29.78 -11.95
C ASN A 66 -0.79 29.22 -13.04
N GLY A 67 -0.78 27.90 -13.26
CA GLY A 67 0.03 27.22 -14.26
C GLY A 67 1.48 26.96 -13.87
N THR A 68 1.95 27.46 -12.72
CA THR A 68 3.29 27.13 -12.21
C THR A 68 3.30 25.72 -11.64
N GLY A 69 4.44 25.03 -11.75
CA GLY A 69 4.56 23.69 -11.20
C GLY A 69 5.98 23.16 -11.25
N THR A 70 6.18 22.07 -10.51
CA THR A 70 7.46 21.37 -10.40
C THR A 70 7.30 19.92 -10.87
N LEU A 71 8.24 19.44 -11.67
CA LEU A 71 8.33 18.02 -12.03
C LEU A 71 9.27 17.33 -11.05
N TYR A 72 8.82 16.21 -10.49
CA TYR A 72 9.61 15.34 -9.61
C TYR A 72 9.76 13.95 -10.22
N GLY A 73 10.88 13.30 -9.90
CA GLY A 73 11.27 12.00 -10.44
C GLY A 73 11.84 12.06 -11.86
N SER A 74 12.13 10.90 -12.42
CA SER A 74 12.65 10.73 -13.78
C SER A 74 11.97 9.54 -14.46
N LEU A 75 11.74 9.62 -15.78
CA LEU A 75 11.29 8.46 -16.57
C LEU A 75 12.42 7.43 -16.79
N THR A 76 13.67 7.85 -16.54
CA THR A 76 14.86 7.01 -16.49
C THR A 76 15.50 7.19 -15.12
N PRO A 77 14.91 6.64 -14.06
CA PRO A 77 15.42 6.82 -12.71
C PRO A 77 16.78 6.15 -12.54
N THR A 78 17.58 6.67 -11.62
CA THR A 78 18.96 6.19 -11.40
C THR A 78 19.25 6.09 -9.91
N TRP A 79 20.11 5.15 -9.54
CA TRP A 79 20.67 5.08 -8.20
C TRP A 79 22.00 5.82 -8.11
N SER A 80 22.23 6.53 -7.00
CA SER A 80 23.51 7.08 -6.61
C SER A 80 23.91 6.48 -5.26
N GLY A 81 24.72 5.43 -5.29
CA GLY A 81 24.97 4.60 -4.11
C GLY A 81 23.66 3.96 -3.63
N THR A 82 23.23 4.33 -2.42
CA THR A 82 21.99 3.84 -1.82
C THR A 82 20.80 4.78 -2.04
N GLU A 83 20.97 5.91 -2.72
CA GLU A 83 19.90 6.88 -2.94
C GLU A 83 19.27 6.71 -4.32
N TRP A 84 17.94 6.68 -4.37
CA TRP A 84 17.18 6.54 -5.60
C TRP A 84 16.66 7.88 -6.10
N ASN A 85 17.02 8.25 -7.33
CA ASN A 85 16.47 9.42 -8.02
C ASN A 85 15.32 8.99 -8.93
N GLY A 86 14.11 9.00 -8.37
CA GLY A 86 12.87 8.71 -9.07
C GLY A 86 11.66 8.98 -8.19
N HIS A 87 10.47 8.62 -8.66
CA HIS A 87 9.28 8.49 -7.82
C HIS A 87 8.50 7.23 -8.21
N CYS A 88 7.86 6.58 -7.25
CA CYS A 88 7.05 5.41 -7.51
C CYS A 88 5.79 5.43 -6.67
N ALA A 89 4.78 4.74 -7.20
CA ALA A 89 3.48 4.56 -6.60
C ALA A 89 3.05 3.10 -6.77
N LEU A 90 1.85 2.77 -6.32
CA LEU A 90 1.21 1.49 -6.56
C LEU A 90 -0.01 1.65 -7.46
N VAL A 91 -0.31 0.60 -8.22
CA VAL A 91 -1.64 0.38 -8.78
C VAL A 91 -2.27 -0.85 -8.18
N LEU A 92 -3.57 -0.77 -7.90
CA LEU A 92 -4.41 -1.89 -7.50
C LEU A 92 -5.29 -2.25 -8.71
N PRO A 93 -4.83 -3.17 -9.58
CA PRO A 93 -5.52 -3.53 -10.80
C PRO A 93 -6.99 -3.86 -10.64
N ASP A 94 -7.29 -4.71 -9.65
CA ASP A 94 -8.58 -5.39 -9.57
C ASP A 94 -9.71 -4.42 -9.18
N SER A 95 -9.33 -3.22 -8.73
CA SER A 95 -10.22 -2.13 -8.34
C SER A 95 -9.94 -0.81 -9.05
N GLU A 96 -9.06 -0.83 -10.06
CA GLU A 96 -8.71 0.33 -10.87
C GLU A 96 -8.23 1.52 -10.03
N ARG A 97 -7.35 1.26 -9.05
CA ARG A 97 -6.81 2.29 -8.17
C ARG A 97 -5.35 2.61 -8.42
N PHE A 98 -5.03 3.86 -8.17
CA PHE A 98 -3.67 4.33 -7.99
C PHE A 98 -3.49 4.81 -6.55
N VAL A 99 -2.36 4.47 -5.96
CA VAL A 99 -2.02 4.75 -4.57
C VAL A 99 -0.60 5.31 -4.53
N ASP A 100 -0.44 6.56 -4.13
CA ASP A 100 0.86 7.17 -3.85
C ASP A 100 0.94 7.47 -2.34
N PRO A 101 1.60 6.58 -1.58
CA PRO A 101 1.69 6.70 -0.12
C PRO A 101 2.59 7.84 0.34
N THR A 102 3.46 8.36 -0.53
CA THR A 102 4.52 9.29 -0.14
C THR A 102 4.46 10.60 -0.90
N ILE A 103 3.32 10.96 -1.51
CA ILE A 103 3.21 12.23 -2.25
C ILE A 103 3.52 13.47 -1.37
N GLU A 104 3.29 13.37 -0.05
CA GLU A 104 3.66 14.41 0.93
C GLU A 104 5.17 14.46 1.23
N GLN A 105 6.00 13.67 0.57
CA GLN A 105 7.45 13.91 0.53
C GLN A 105 7.76 15.25 -0.14
N PHE A 106 6.92 15.71 -1.08
CA PHE A 106 7.05 17.01 -1.73
C PHE A 106 6.40 18.10 -0.88
N SER A 107 7.19 19.12 -0.53
CA SER A 107 6.78 20.16 0.42
C SER A 107 5.53 20.94 0.00
N GLU A 108 5.29 21.09 -1.30
CA GLU A 108 4.10 21.76 -1.84
C GLU A 108 2.82 20.98 -1.54
N VAL A 109 2.87 19.64 -1.60
CA VAL A 109 1.73 18.77 -1.28
C VAL A 109 1.59 18.59 0.22
N ARG A 110 2.71 18.46 0.95
CA ARG A 110 2.71 18.33 2.43
C ARG A 110 1.95 19.46 3.12
N LYS A 111 2.04 20.68 2.59
CA LYS A 111 1.34 21.87 3.14
C LYS A 111 -0.18 21.71 3.17
N LEU A 112 -0.75 20.85 2.32
CA LEU A 112 -2.19 20.57 2.32
C LEU A 112 -2.61 19.64 3.47
N GLY A 113 -1.70 18.81 3.99
CA GLY A 113 -1.97 17.90 5.11
C GLY A 113 -3.11 16.91 4.85
N MET A 114 -3.19 16.39 3.62
CA MET A 114 -4.28 15.49 3.18
C MET A 114 -3.87 14.01 3.18
N GLY A 115 -2.61 13.68 3.48
CA GLY A 115 -2.09 12.32 3.59
C GLY A 115 -1.75 11.67 2.23
N PRO A 116 -1.74 10.34 2.14
CA PRO A 116 -1.57 9.62 0.87
C PRO A 116 -2.54 10.05 -0.23
N MET A 117 -2.13 9.88 -1.49
CA MET A 117 -3.04 10.00 -2.64
C MET A 117 -3.62 8.63 -2.96
N VAL A 118 -4.94 8.52 -3.00
CA VAL A 118 -5.65 7.33 -3.48
C VAL A 118 -6.73 7.80 -4.46
N GLY A 119 -6.69 7.31 -5.69
CA GLY A 119 -7.59 7.76 -6.75
C GLY A 119 -8.00 6.64 -7.68
N LYS A 120 -9.16 6.81 -8.34
CA LYS A 120 -9.57 5.92 -9.43
C LYS A 120 -8.79 6.26 -10.69
N VAL A 121 -8.35 5.26 -11.43
CA VAL A 121 -7.69 5.41 -12.72
C VAL A 121 -8.45 4.62 -13.78
N THR A 122 -8.54 5.13 -15.00
CA THR A 122 -9.05 4.34 -16.13
C THR A 122 -7.88 3.56 -16.72
N MET A 123 -7.84 2.26 -16.46
CA MET A 123 -6.80 1.37 -17.02
C MET A 123 -7.24 0.90 -18.40
N SER A 124 -6.38 0.96 -19.42
CA SER A 124 -6.69 0.34 -20.72
C SER A 124 -6.51 -1.17 -20.60
N THR A 125 -7.61 -1.93 -20.62
CA THR A 125 -7.57 -3.39 -20.64
C THR A 125 -7.15 -3.89 -22.03
N GLN A 126 -5.84 -3.91 -22.31
CA GLN A 126 -5.32 -4.75 -23.39
C GLN A 126 -4.78 -6.07 -22.83
N GLU A 127 -5.09 -7.16 -23.52
CA GLU A 127 -4.61 -8.51 -23.22
C GLU A 127 -3.08 -8.57 -23.33
N GLY A 128 -2.37 -8.26 -22.24
CA GLY A 128 -0.90 -8.20 -22.27
C GLY A 128 -0.17 -8.02 -20.95
N GLY A 129 -0.87 -7.93 -19.81
CA GLY A 129 -0.26 -8.09 -18.49
C GLY A 129 0.34 -6.85 -17.82
N SER A 130 0.41 -5.69 -18.48
CA SER A 130 0.71 -4.41 -17.81
C SER A 130 -0.51 -3.48 -17.90
N LEU A 131 -1.05 -3.09 -16.74
CA LEU A 131 -2.33 -2.35 -16.66
C LEU A 131 -2.19 -0.86 -17.00
N VAL A 132 -0.97 -0.33 -16.98
CA VAL A 132 -0.67 1.06 -17.35
C VAL A 132 0.51 1.09 -18.30
N GLN A 133 0.28 1.61 -19.50
CA GLN A 133 1.33 1.68 -20.51
C GLN A 133 2.38 2.74 -20.14
N PRO A 134 3.67 2.51 -20.44
CA PRO A 134 4.68 3.56 -20.38
C PRO A 134 4.22 4.82 -21.13
N GLY A 135 4.44 5.98 -20.52
CA GLY A 135 4.00 7.29 -21.04
C GLY A 135 2.53 7.63 -20.76
N ALA A 136 1.71 6.70 -20.26
CA ALA A 136 0.35 7.01 -19.84
C ALA A 136 0.36 8.06 -18.71
N GLN A 137 -0.68 8.90 -18.70
CA GLN A 137 -0.84 9.95 -17.70
C GLN A 137 -2.00 9.66 -16.76
N ILE A 138 -1.76 9.84 -15.47
CA ILE A 138 -2.77 9.80 -14.44
C ILE A 138 -2.89 11.20 -13.84
N VAL A 139 -4.06 11.81 -14.00
CA VAL A 139 -4.32 13.18 -13.52
C VAL A 139 -5.25 13.13 -12.32
N MET A 140 -4.85 13.79 -11.23
CA MET A 140 -5.63 13.86 -10.00
C MET A 140 -5.66 15.28 -9.45
N GLN A 141 -6.84 15.70 -8.98
CA GLN A 141 -7.01 16.94 -8.25
C GLN A 141 -6.77 16.70 -6.76
N ARG A 142 -6.05 17.63 -6.11
CA ARG A 142 -5.82 17.60 -4.67
C ARG A 142 -5.76 19.01 -4.10
N GLY A 143 -6.84 19.43 -3.45
CA GLY A 143 -6.99 20.83 -3.05
C GLY A 143 -6.94 21.74 -4.28
N ASP A 144 -6.04 22.72 -4.25
CA ASP A 144 -5.73 23.65 -5.35
C ASP A 144 -4.64 23.14 -6.30
N LEU A 145 -4.14 21.91 -6.10
CA LEU A 145 -3.10 21.30 -6.92
C LEU A 145 -3.67 20.31 -7.93
N VAL A 146 -3.12 20.34 -9.14
CA VAL A 146 -3.27 19.30 -10.16
C VAL A 146 -1.99 18.47 -10.18
N LEU A 147 -2.11 17.17 -9.90
CA LEU A 147 -1.01 16.23 -9.96
C LEU A 147 -1.14 15.41 -11.24
N THR A 148 -0.11 15.46 -12.09
CA THR A 148 -0.02 14.66 -13.31
C THR A 148 1.12 13.67 -13.18
N TYR A 149 0.79 12.40 -13.02
CA TYR A 149 1.76 11.33 -13.01
C TYR A 149 2.00 10.83 -14.43
N THR A 150 3.25 10.59 -14.81
CA THR A 150 3.60 9.94 -16.09
C THR A 150 4.30 8.63 -15.81
N VAL A 151 3.79 7.53 -16.37
CA VAL A 151 4.32 6.18 -16.15
C VAL A 151 5.66 5.99 -16.87
N ALA A 152 6.66 5.49 -16.15
CA ALA A 152 7.96 5.15 -16.71
C ALA A 152 7.97 3.76 -17.36
N GLY A 153 9.03 3.47 -18.13
CA GLY A 153 9.19 2.21 -18.85
C GLY A 153 9.52 1.02 -17.92
N PRO A 154 9.48 -0.22 -18.45
CA PRO A 154 9.82 -1.44 -17.70
C PRO A 154 11.25 -1.41 -17.13
N GLU A 155 12.19 -0.73 -17.78
CA GLU A 155 13.56 -0.54 -17.28
C GLU A 155 13.59 0.23 -15.95
N ALA A 156 12.68 1.19 -15.77
CA ALA A 156 12.54 1.92 -14.52
C ALA A 156 12.05 1.00 -13.39
N LEU A 157 11.15 0.05 -13.70
CA LEU A 157 10.67 -0.93 -12.73
C LEU A 157 11.79 -1.90 -12.34
N ALA A 158 12.49 -2.45 -13.33
CA ALA A 158 13.65 -3.31 -13.12
C ALA A 158 14.70 -2.59 -12.26
N SER A 159 14.95 -1.31 -12.51
CA SER A 159 15.89 -0.51 -11.72
C SER A 159 15.53 -0.43 -10.24
N ILE A 160 14.26 -0.60 -9.85
CA ILE A 160 13.85 -0.63 -8.44
C ILE A 160 13.98 -2.04 -7.88
N VAL A 161 13.35 -3.03 -8.53
CA VAL A 161 13.17 -4.37 -7.95
C VAL A 161 14.45 -5.22 -8.01
N GLU A 162 15.35 -4.94 -8.95
CA GLU A 162 16.62 -5.67 -9.12
C GLU A 162 17.78 -4.98 -8.41
N HIS A 163 17.57 -3.79 -7.82
CA HIS A 163 18.64 -3.08 -7.14
C HIS A 163 19.07 -3.77 -5.84
N PRO A 164 20.38 -3.86 -5.53
CA PRO A 164 20.86 -4.49 -4.30
C PRO A 164 20.22 -3.96 -3.01
N GLU A 165 19.91 -2.66 -2.94
CA GLU A 165 19.23 -2.08 -1.78
C GLU A 165 17.82 -2.63 -1.58
N ALA A 166 17.04 -2.80 -2.66
CA ALA A 166 15.69 -3.35 -2.56
C ALA A 166 15.74 -4.83 -2.15
N ILE A 167 16.71 -5.59 -2.68
CA ILE A 167 16.91 -6.99 -2.34
C ILE A 167 17.35 -7.16 -0.88
N ALA A 168 18.31 -6.35 -0.42
CA ALA A 168 18.85 -6.41 0.93
C ALA A 168 17.79 -6.13 2.01
N HIS A 169 16.78 -5.31 1.68
CA HIS A 169 15.71 -4.91 2.60
C HIS A 169 14.40 -5.68 2.41
N ALA A 170 14.34 -6.64 1.48
CA ALA A 170 13.11 -7.35 1.10
C ALA A 170 12.41 -8.03 2.29
N ASP A 171 13.16 -8.68 3.18
CA ASP A 171 12.60 -9.29 4.40
C ASP A 171 12.05 -8.24 5.38
N GLY A 172 12.70 -7.08 5.46
CA GLY A 172 12.24 -5.94 6.25
C GLY A 172 10.92 -5.38 5.71
N HIS A 173 10.81 -5.19 4.40
CA HIS A 173 9.57 -4.75 3.74
C HIS A 173 8.45 -5.78 3.93
N ARG A 174 8.76 -7.08 3.80
CA ARG A 174 7.79 -8.16 4.04
C ARG A 174 7.27 -8.16 5.47
N ARG A 175 8.17 -8.16 6.45
CA ARG A 175 7.82 -8.14 7.88
C ARG A 175 7.00 -6.91 8.25
N THR A 176 7.43 -5.72 7.81
CA THR A 176 6.69 -4.47 8.02
C THR A 176 5.33 -4.50 7.33
N GLY A 177 5.23 -5.11 6.15
CA GLY A 177 3.98 -5.32 5.43
C GLY A 177 3.00 -6.21 6.21
N VAL A 178 3.48 -7.31 6.81
CA VAL A 178 2.69 -8.18 7.70
C VAL A 178 2.18 -7.40 8.90
N ASN A 179 3.03 -6.61 9.57
CA ASN A 179 2.62 -5.80 10.73
C ASN A 179 1.60 -4.71 10.34
N THR A 180 1.81 -4.04 9.20
CA THR A 180 0.88 -3.02 8.67
C THR A 180 -0.48 -3.63 8.33
N ALA A 181 -0.50 -4.82 7.71
CA ALA A 181 -1.72 -5.56 7.44
C ALA A 181 -2.42 -6.03 8.73
N SER A 182 -1.66 -6.41 9.75
CA SER A 182 -2.20 -6.82 11.07
C SER A 182 -2.91 -5.65 11.75
N LEU A 183 -2.28 -4.48 11.80
CA LEU A 183 -2.88 -3.27 12.36
C LEU A 183 -4.07 -2.79 11.53
N THR A 184 -4.04 -2.96 10.21
CA THR A 184 -5.21 -2.73 9.35
C THR A 184 -6.35 -3.66 9.73
N LEU A 185 -6.08 -4.96 9.90
CA LEU A 185 -7.09 -5.93 10.31
C LEU A 185 -7.69 -5.58 11.68
N ALA A 186 -6.86 -5.14 12.64
CA ALA A 186 -7.32 -4.64 13.93
C ALA A 186 -8.26 -3.43 13.78
N ALA A 187 -7.90 -2.44 12.95
CA ALA A 187 -8.75 -1.28 12.67
C ALA A 187 -10.07 -1.67 11.99
N LEU A 188 -10.05 -2.63 11.06
CA LEU A 188 -11.25 -3.10 10.36
C LEU A 188 -12.21 -3.91 11.24
N ARG A 189 -11.76 -4.40 12.39
CA ARG A 189 -12.60 -5.11 13.37
C ARG A 189 -13.40 -4.19 14.29
N ALA A 190 -13.15 -2.87 14.23
CA ALA A 190 -13.87 -1.89 15.05
C ALA A 190 -15.38 -1.94 14.82
N GLU A 191 -16.13 -1.60 15.87
CA GLU A 191 -17.59 -1.47 15.82
C GLU A 191 -18.00 -0.51 14.69
N GLY A 192 -19.05 -0.89 13.96
CA GLY A 192 -19.52 -0.12 12.81
C GLY A 192 -18.62 -0.17 11.57
N VAL A 193 -17.44 -0.82 11.61
CA VAL A 193 -16.54 -1.00 10.46
C VAL A 193 -16.54 -2.45 9.97
N ARG A 194 -16.54 -3.40 10.92
CA ARG A 194 -16.43 -4.85 10.65
C ARG A 194 -17.41 -5.35 9.60
N GLU A 195 -18.67 -4.96 9.68
CA GLU A 195 -19.71 -5.42 8.74
C GLU A 195 -19.40 -5.00 7.30
N ARG A 196 -18.93 -3.76 7.09
CA ARG A 196 -18.50 -3.28 5.76
C ARG A 196 -17.25 -4.00 5.30
N ALA A 197 -16.26 -4.20 6.19
CA ALA A 197 -15.05 -4.93 5.85
C ALA A 197 -15.35 -6.39 5.45
N MET A 198 -16.34 -7.03 6.08
CA MET A 198 -16.83 -8.36 5.71
C MET A 198 -17.54 -8.41 4.35
N GLN A 199 -17.97 -7.28 3.79
CA GLN A 199 -18.57 -7.16 2.46
C GLN A 199 -17.55 -6.85 1.36
N ALA A 200 -16.29 -6.59 1.71
CA ALA A 200 -15.24 -6.33 0.74
C ALA A 200 -15.03 -7.53 -0.19
N PRO A 201 -14.62 -7.34 -1.46
CA PRO A 201 -14.52 -8.42 -2.45
C PRO A 201 -13.36 -9.40 -2.18
N HIS A 202 -12.49 -9.12 -1.21
CA HIS A 202 -11.29 -9.92 -0.94
C HIS A 202 -11.57 -11.11 -0.02
N GLN A 203 -11.57 -12.33 -0.58
CA GLN A 203 -11.84 -13.57 0.19
C GLN A 203 -10.87 -13.77 1.35
N ARG A 204 -9.58 -13.51 1.13
CA ARG A 204 -8.55 -13.66 2.17
C ARG A 204 -8.79 -12.71 3.35
N LEU A 205 -9.10 -11.44 3.09
CA LEU A 205 -9.49 -10.49 4.14
C LEU A 205 -10.66 -11.01 4.99
N ARG A 206 -11.73 -11.48 4.34
CA ARG A 206 -12.92 -11.99 5.05
C ARG A 206 -12.57 -13.19 5.93
N ALA A 207 -11.75 -14.11 5.42
CA ALA A 207 -11.28 -15.27 6.18
C ALA A 207 -10.42 -14.84 7.38
N LEU A 208 -9.53 -13.86 7.23
CA LEU A 208 -8.72 -13.31 8.32
C LEU A 208 -9.58 -12.61 9.39
N LEU A 209 -10.57 -11.80 8.98
CA LEU A 209 -11.52 -11.15 9.89
C LEU A 209 -12.35 -12.16 10.69
N GLN A 210 -12.71 -13.29 10.08
CA GLN A 210 -13.39 -14.40 10.75
C GLN A 210 -12.45 -15.11 11.72
N ALA A 211 -11.27 -15.53 11.26
CA ALA A 211 -10.28 -16.25 12.07
C ALA A 211 -9.85 -15.46 13.31
N VAL A 212 -9.58 -14.17 13.13
CA VAL A 212 -9.15 -13.29 14.23
C VAL A 212 -10.31 -12.87 15.13
N GLY A 213 -11.54 -12.77 14.61
CA GLY A 213 -12.73 -12.59 15.44
C GLY A 213 -12.65 -11.39 16.40
N GLY A 214 -12.79 -11.66 17.69
CA GLY A 214 -12.66 -10.73 18.81
C GLY A 214 -11.31 -10.77 19.52
N ALA A 215 -10.35 -11.56 19.02
CA ALA A 215 -9.06 -11.80 19.66
C ALA A 215 -8.28 -10.52 20.03
N PRO A 216 -7.68 -10.47 21.23
CA PRO A 216 -6.66 -9.47 21.57
C PRO A 216 -5.50 -9.49 20.57
N TYR A 217 -4.82 -8.35 20.45
CA TYR A 217 -3.58 -8.25 19.70
C TYR A 217 -2.58 -7.36 20.43
N GLU A 218 -1.30 -7.70 20.33
CA GLU A 218 -0.20 -6.98 20.97
C GLU A 218 1.01 -6.95 20.04
N SER A 219 1.92 -6.01 20.30
CA SER A 219 3.25 -6.02 19.68
C SER A 219 4.23 -6.71 20.61
N ASP A 220 4.98 -7.69 20.10
CA ASP A 220 6.01 -8.36 20.87
C ASP A 220 7.29 -7.51 21.02
N GLU A 221 8.30 -8.02 21.73
CA GLU A 221 9.59 -7.34 21.90
C GLU A 221 10.28 -7.02 20.56
N ALA A 222 10.06 -7.86 19.56
CA ALA A 222 10.60 -7.69 18.21
C ALA A 222 9.75 -6.72 17.36
N GLN A 223 8.67 -6.15 17.92
CA GLN A 223 7.69 -5.28 17.26
C GLN A 223 6.81 -5.98 16.23
N ASP A 224 6.70 -7.31 16.27
CA ASP A 224 5.72 -8.03 15.47
C ASP A 224 4.34 -7.97 16.11
N VAL A 225 3.35 -7.68 15.28
CA VAL A 225 1.95 -7.62 15.72
C VAL A 225 1.39 -9.04 15.69
N ARG A 226 0.94 -9.52 16.85
CA ARG A 226 0.43 -10.87 17.04
C ARG A 226 -0.99 -10.85 17.57
N PHE A 227 -1.77 -11.85 17.18
CA PHE A 227 -3.12 -12.11 17.67
C PHE A 227 -3.13 -13.31 18.61
N HIS A 228 -3.87 -13.21 19.70
CA HIS A 228 -4.06 -14.31 20.65
C HIS A 228 -5.22 -15.20 20.21
N LEU A 229 -4.90 -16.40 19.73
CA LEU A 229 -5.86 -17.31 19.11
C LEU A 229 -5.70 -18.74 19.65
N PRO A 230 -6.80 -19.50 19.80
CA PRO A 230 -6.72 -20.93 20.09
C PRO A 230 -6.26 -21.72 18.85
N ASP A 231 -5.47 -22.77 19.06
CA ASP A 231 -5.14 -23.78 18.06
C ASP A 231 -6.28 -24.81 17.88
N GLU A 232 -6.07 -25.84 17.04
CA GLU A 232 -7.05 -26.91 16.81
C GLU A 232 -7.38 -27.73 18.07
N SER A 233 -6.49 -27.73 19.07
CA SER A 233 -6.67 -28.39 20.36
C SER A 233 -7.29 -27.48 21.43
N GLY A 234 -7.50 -26.19 21.11
CA GLY A 234 -7.98 -25.17 22.03
C GLY A 234 -6.88 -24.55 22.91
N GLN A 235 -5.60 -24.82 22.63
CA GLN A 235 -4.48 -24.18 23.31
C GLN A 235 -4.27 -22.77 22.76
N GLU A 236 -4.17 -21.79 23.65
CA GLU A 236 -3.97 -20.39 23.27
C GLU A 236 -2.53 -20.12 22.80
N GLN A 237 -2.38 -19.40 21.69
CA GLN A 237 -1.10 -19.05 21.10
C GLN A 237 -1.10 -17.65 20.48
N TRP A 238 0.09 -17.03 20.41
CA TRP A 238 0.29 -15.72 19.80
C TRP A 238 0.85 -15.86 18.38
N LEU A 239 0.01 -15.59 17.39
CA LEU A 239 0.32 -15.78 15.97
C LEU A 239 0.46 -14.45 15.23
N ARG A 240 1.46 -14.34 14.34
CA ARG A 240 1.52 -13.28 13.33
C ARG A 240 0.46 -13.54 12.26
N LEU A 241 0.06 -12.50 11.53
CA LEU A 241 -0.98 -12.60 10.49
C LEU A 241 -0.68 -13.66 9.42
N ASP A 242 0.60 -13.84 9.05
CA ASP A 242 1.07 -14.83 8.08
C ASP A 242 1.14 -16.26 8.64
N GLU A 243 0.93 -16.44 9.94
CA GLU A 243 0.94 -17.73 10.66
C GLU A 243 -0.47 -18.23 10.99
N ILE A 244 -1.50 -17.38 10.84
CA ILE A 244 -2.88 -17.73 11.17
C ILE A 244 -3.38 -18.81 10.20
N PRO A 245 -3.81 -19.98 10.70
CA PRO A 245 -4.43 -21.00 9.86
C PRO A 245 -5.75 -20.48 9.29
N LEU A 246 -5.93 -20.61 7.97
CA LEU A 246 -7.15 -20.17 7.28
C LEU A 246 -7.90 -21.37 6.70
N PRO A 247 -9.23 -21.27 6.54
CA PRO A 247 -10.03 -22.36 5.98
C PRO A 247 -9.51 -22.84 4.62
N PRO A 248 -9.60 -24.13 4.31
CA PRO A 248 -9.27 -24.66 2.98
C PRO A 248 -9.99 -23.90 1.86
N GLY A 249 -9.27 -23.61 0.78
CA GLY A 249 -9.79 -22.82 -0.34
C GLY A 249 -9.69 -21.30 -0.17
N THR A 250 -9.16 -20.81 0.96
CA THR A 250 -8.78 -19.40 1.11
C THR A 250 -7.53 -19.12 0.25
N PRO A 251 -7.52 -18.08 -0.59
CA PRO A 251 -6.34 -17.70 -1.36
C PRO A 251 -5.14 -17.46 -0.44
N ALA A 252 -3.96 -17.92 -0.87
CA ALA A 252 -2.70 -17.58 -0.23
C ALA A 252 -2.46 -16.06 -0.29
N SER A 253 -1.55 -15.55 0.55
CA SER A 253 -1.07 -14.18 0.38
C SER A 253 -0.46 -14.02 -1.00
N LEU A 254 -0.77 -12.92 -1.69
CA LEU A 254 -0.17 -12.65 -2.99
C LEU A 254 1.31 -12.31 -2.82
N PRO A 255 2.21 -12.92 -3.60
CA PRO A 255 3.63 -12.63 -3.49
C PRO A 255 3.94 -11.22 -3.99
N ALA A 256 4.89 -10.54 -3.34
CA ALA A 256 5.60 -9.43 -3.95
C ALA A 256 6.57 -10.01 -4.99
N ARG A 257 6.13 -10.21 -6.24
CA ARG A 257 7.00 -10.64 -7.35
C ARG A 257 7.70 -9.48 -8.02
#